data_AF-A0A1I4T3Y1-F1
#
_entry.id   AF-A0A1I4T3Y1-F1
#
_cell.length_a   1.000
_cell.length_b   1.000
_cell.length_c   1.000
_cell.angle_alpha   90.00
_cell.angle_beta   90.00
_cell.angle_gamma   90.00
#
_symmetry.space_group_name_H-M   'P 1'
#
loop_
_entity.id
_entity.type
_entity.pdbx_description
1 polymer ?
#
loop_
_entity_poly.entity_id
_entity_poly.type
_entity_poly.pdbx_seq_one_letter_code
_entity_poly.pdbx_strand_id
1 'polypeptide(L)'
;MRRQNAQAVLSVIVWLALAIPGPATWAGETSDLAYGSFVDSDSRLKCLYGYAAEKTGDHRSAMLIFEDCIERWNDVYSMIWLAQMYETGVAVPQDLQKSTALLKRGAEQQDEAGYASLARLHYGVALYEGVGTELDREQGIRYLRLAAEEGVTEACDYLTEQGLDCPQPGEPDTTQ
;
A
#
# COMPACT_ATOMS: atom_id res chain seq x y z
N MET A 1 -19.91 69.98 64.21
CA MET A 1 -20.22 69.23 65.46
C MET A 1 -20.47 67.77 65.12
N ARG A 2 -20.00 66.88 66.00
CA ARG A 2 -20.32 65.44 66.15
C ARG A 2 -19.79 64.43 65.10
N ARG A 3 -18.74 63.75 65.58
CA ARG A 3 -18.36 62.35 65.35
C ARG A 3 -19.58 61.41 65.27
N GLN A 4 -19.50 60.39 64.42
CA GLN A 4 -19.82 59.02 64.80
C GLN A 4 -19.14 58.00 63.88
N ASN A 5 -18.43 57.08 64.53
CA ASN A 5 -17.84 55.86 63.99
C ASN A 5 -18.95 54.85 63.67
N ALA A 6 -18.81 54.05 62.61
CA ALA A 6 -19.34 52.69 62.57
C ALA A 6 -18.67 51.84 61.47
N GLN A 7 -17.73 51.00 61.93
CA GLN A 7 -17.65 49.56 61.65
C GLN A 7 -17.57 49.05 60.19
N ALA A 8 -16.36 48.59 59.88
CA ALA A 8 -16.01 47.31 59.25
C ALA A 8 -17.14 46.45 58.62
N VAL A 9 -17.01 46.17 57.31
CA VAL A 9 -17.14 44.80 56.78
C VAL A 9 -16.17 44.66 55.59
N LEU A 10 -15.10 43.90 55.79
CA LEU A 10 -14.25 43.35 54.72
C LEU A 10 -15.07 42.27 54.01
N SER A 11 -15.64 42.58 52.84
CA SER A 11 -16.23 41.57 51.97
C SER A 11 -15.13 40.91 51.15
N VAL A 12 -14.64 39.78 51.66
CA VAL A 12 -13.84 38.81 50.92
C VAL A 12 -14.72 38.25 49.80
N ILE A 13 -14.52 38.74 48.58
CA ILE A 13 -15.10 38.11 47.38
C ILE A 13 -14.23 36.89 47.08
N VAL A 14 -14.71 35.73 47.56
CA VAL A 14 -14.20 34.41 47.17
C VAL A 14 -14.48 34.24 45.68
N TRP A 15 -13.44 34.30 44.86
CA TRP A 15 -13.50 33.87 43.46
C TRP A 15 -13.68 32.36 43.45
N LEU A 16 -14.92 31.90 43.33
CA LEU A 16 -15.19 30.51 42.97
C LEU A 16 -14.77 30.35 41.49
N ALA A 17 -13.52 29.90 41.28
CA ALA A 17 -13.07 29.47 39.97
C ALA A 17 -13.85 28.21 39.59
N LEU A 18 -14.97 28.39 38.88
CA LEU A 18 -15.58 27.33 38.09
C LEU A 18 -14.54 26.92 37.05
N ALA A 19 -13.86 25.82 37.33
CA ALA A 19 -13.05 25.12 36.34
C ALA A 19 -13.97 24.72 35.20
N ILE A 20 -14.01 25.54 34.14
CA ILE A 20 -14.56 25.11 32.86
C ILE A 20 -13.58 24.04 32.39
N PRO A 21 -13.96 22.75 32.31
CA PRO A 21 -13.09 21.77 31.69
C PRO A 21 -12.80 22.29 30.28
N GLY A 22 -11.51 22.45 29.97
CA GLY A 22 -11.10 22.81 28.61
C GLY A 22 -11.70 21.83 27.60
N PRO A 23 -11.82 22.22 26.31
CA PRO A 23 -12.32 21.30 25.30
C PRO A 23 -11.53 20.00 25.43
N ALA A 24 -12.24 18.92 25.77
CA ALA A 24 -11.66 17.60 25.80
C ALA A 24 -11.07 17.39 24.40
N THR A 25 -9.74 17.42 24.31
CA THR A 25 -9.05 16.95 23.13
C THR A 25 -9.35 15.46 23.11
N TRP A 26 -10.32 15.07 22.30
CA TRP A 26 -10.43 13.69 21.83
C TRP A 26 -9.14 13.48 21.02
N ALA A 27 -8.06 13.12 21.71
CA ALA A 27 -6.94 12.48 21.06
C ALA A 27 -7.59 11.29 20.35
N GLY A 28 -7.60 11.33 19.02
CA GLY A 28 -8.30 10.36 18.19
C GLY A 28 -7.90 8.96 18.63
N GLU A 29 -8.79 8.31 19.35
CA GLU A 29 -8.67 6.91 19.70
C GLU A 29 -8.80 6.19 18.35
N THR A 30 -7.65 5.88 17.75
CA THR A 30 -7.61 5.03 16.58
C THR A 30 -8.22 3.72 17.05
N SER A 31 -9.42 3.40 16.58
CA SER A 31 -10.08 2.14 16.93
C SER A 31 -9.09 1.00 16.74
N ASP A 32 -9.11 -0.05 17.56
CA ASP A 32 -8.25 -1.24 17.38
C ASP A 32 -8.38 -1.89 15.98
N LEU A 33 -9.42 -1.51 15.24
CA LEU A 33 -9.69 -1.88 13.85
C LEU A 33 -9.00 -0.97 12.80
N ALA A 34 -8.33 0.10 13.22
CA ALA A 34 -7.63 1.01 12.34
C ALA A 34 -6.31 0.36 11.91
N TYR A 35 -6.07 0.31 10.60
CA TYR A 35 -4.92 -0.39 10.04
C TYR A 35 -3.57 0.21 10.43
N GLY A 36 -3.55 1.46 10.90
CA GLY A 36 -2.38 2.11 11.49
C GLY A 36 -1.71 1.31 12.62
N SER A 37 -2.47 0.50 13.38
CA SER A 37 -1.91 -0.35 14.43
C SER A 37 -1.02 -1.48 13.89
N PHE A 38 -1.16 -1.86 12.62
CA PHE A 38 -0.38 -2.91 11.99
C PHE A 38 0.91 -2.40 11.33
N VAL A 39 1.08 -1.08 11.15
CA VAL A 39 2.26 -0.49 10.50
C VAL A 39 3.55 -0.97 11.17
N ASP A 40 3.59 -0.90 12.50
CA ASP A 40 4.76 -1.29 13.30
C ASP A 40 4.74 -2.77 13.73
N SER A 41 3.81 -3.58 13.22
CA SER A 41 3.74 -5.00 13.59
C SER A 41 4.95 -5.77 13.07
N ASP A 42 5.55 -6.63 13.90
CA ASP A 42 6.64 -7.52 13.46
C ASP A 42 6.15 -8.78 12.74
N SER A 43 4.83 -9.00 12.72
CA SER A 43 4.24 -10.17 12.05
C SER A 43 4.15 -9.95 10.54
N ARG A 44 4.62 -10.93 9.76
CA ARG A 44 4.44 -10.94 8.29
C ARG A 44 2.97 -10.89 7.87
N LEU A 45 2.04 -11.26 8.76
CA LEU A 45 0.60 -11.12 8.52
C LEU A 45 0.21 -9.67 8.16
N LYS A 46 0.97 -8.66 8.61
CA LYS A 46 0.69 -7.26 8.26
C LYS A 46 0.68 -7.00 6.76
N CYS A 47 1.47 -7.74 5.96
CA CYS A 47 1.52 -7.53 4.51
C CYS A 47 0.15 -7.76 3.86
N LEU A 48 -0.66 -8.68 4.40
CA LEU A 48 -2.05 -8.88 3.95
C LEU A 48 -2.98 -7.76 4.43
N TYR A 49 -2.74 -7.19 5.61
CA TYR A 49 -3.52 -6.04 6.10
C TYR A 49 -3.24 -4.77 5.31
N GLY A 50 -2.09 -4.65 4.65
CA GLY A 50 -1.81 -3.55 3.73
C GLY A 50 -2.86 -3.45 2.61
N TYR A 51 -3.30 -4.57 2.05
CA TYR A 51 -4.38 -4.60 1.06
C TYR A 51 -5.71 -4.12 1.63
N ALA A 52 -6.07 -4.59 2.83
CA ALA A 52 -7.31 -4.18 3.48
C ALA A 52 -7.29 -2.67 3.79
N ALA A 53 -6.15 -2.13 4.23
CA ALA A 53 -5.94 -0.70 4.42
C ALA A 53 -6.13 0.07 3.11
N GLU A 54 -5.53 -0.40 2.01
CA GLU A 54 -5.64 0.22 0.68
C GLU A 54 -7.10 0.27 0.21
N LYS A 55 -7.81 -0.87 0.26
CA LYS A 55 -9.20 -0.97 -0.21
C LYS A 55 -10.22 -0.24 0.65
N THR A 56 -9.86 0.09 1.89
CA THR A 56 -10.72 0.87 2.80
C THR A 56 -10.38 2.36 2.82
N GLY A 57 -9.41 2.79 1.99
CA GLY A 57 -9.04 4.19 1.84
C GLY A 57 -7.95 4.66 2.82
N ASP A 58 -7.44 3.79 3.70
CA ASP A 58 -6.25 4.07 4.50
C ASP A 58 -4.97 3.80 3.69
N HIS A 59 -4.85 4.53 2.59
CA HIS A 59 -3.74 4.39 1.65
C HIS A 59 -2.40 4.72 2.29
N ARG A 60 -2.37 5.62 3.30
CA ARG A 60 -1.14 5.96 4.00
C ARG A 60 -0.62 4.78 4.81
N SER A 61 -1.47 4.12 5.61
CA SER A 61 -1.05 2.92 6.34
C SER A 61 -0.68 1.79 5.39
N ALA A 62 -1.43 1.61 4.29
CA ALA A 62 -1.11 0.62 3.27
C ALA A 62 0.31 0.80 2.70
N MET A 63 0.65 2.02 2.27
CA MET A 63 1.99 2.35 1.76
C MET A 63 3.08 1.98 2.78
N LEU A 64 2.95 2.43 4.02
CA LEU A 64 3.94 2.16 5.08
C LEU A 64 4.08 0.66 5.37
N ILE A 65 2.96 -0.07 5.39
CA ILE A 65 2.95 -1.53 5.57
C ILE A 65 3.69 -2.21 4.42
N PHE A 66 3.39 -1.84 3.17
CA PHE A 66 4.03 -2.45 2.00
C PHE A 66 5.53 -2.15 1.93
N GLU A 67 5.93 -0.90 2.20
CA GLU A 67 7.34 -0.50 2.25
C GLU A 67 8.12 -1.35 3.26
N ASP A 68 7.62 -1.47 4.49
CA ASP A 68 8.28 -2.28 5.53
C ASP A 68 8.30 -3.78 5.17
N CYS A 69 7.22 -4.32 4.59
CA CYS A 69 7.19 -5.71 4.12
C CYS A 69 8.22 -6.00 3.01
N ILE A 70 8.40 -5.06 2.08
CA ILE A 70 9.41 -5.15 1.01
C ILE A 70 10.81 -5.08 1.60
N GLU A 71 11.04 -4.22 2.59
CA GLU A 71 12.33 -4.05 3.24
C GLU A 71 12.72 -5.29 4.05
N ARG A 72 11.83 -5.80 4.89
CA ARG A 72 12.13 -6.89 5.82
C ARG A 72 12.19 -8.25 5.14
N TRP A 73 11.30 -8.49 4.18
CA TRP A 73 11.05 -9.84 3.68
C TRP A 73 11.12 -9.98 2.17
N ASN A 74 11.42 -8.90 1.45
CA ASN A 74 11.41 -8.91 -0.01
C ASN A 74 10.04 -9.42 -0.54
N ASP A 75 8.96 -9.01 0.13
CA ASP A 75 7.61 -9.54 -0.06
C ASP A 75 7.02 -9.13 -1.41
N VAL A 76 6.82 -10.11 -2.31
CA VAL A 76 6.38 -9.86 -3.69
C VAL A 76 4.95 -9.33 -3.74
N TYR A 77 4.07 -9.79 -2.86
CA TYR A 77 2.71 -9.28 -2.72
C TYR A 77 2.72 -7.76 -2.46
N SER A 78 3.52 -7.32 -1.50
CA SER A 78 3.69 -5.91 -1.18
C SER A 78 4.30 -5.10 -2.33
N MET A 79 5.23 -5.68 -3.10
CA MET A 79 5.77 -5.02 -4.31
C MET A 79 4.69 -4.73 -5.35
N ILE A 80 3.80 -5.70 -5.61
CA ILE A 80 2.70 -5.53 -6.57
C ILE A 80 1.77 -4.40 -6.14
N TRP A 81 1.36 -4.38 -4.87
CA TRP A 81 0.47 -3.34 -4.38
C TRP A 81 1.12 -1.96 -4.36
N LEU A 82 2.36 -1.86 -3.90
CA LEU A 82 3.08 -0.57 -3.92
C LEU A 82 3.32 -0.09 -5.35
N ALA A 83 3.58 -1.00 -6.30
CA ALA A 83 3.66 -0.67 -7.71
C ALA A 83 2.35 -0.05 -8.23
N GLN A 84 1.21 -0.65 -7.92
CA GLN A 84 -0.10 -0.09 -8.28
C GLN A 84 -0.35 1.29 -7.65
N MET A 85 0.11 1.52 -6.41
CA MET A 85 0.02 2.85 -5.79
C MET A 85 0.85 3.89 -6.55
N TYR A 86 2.06 3.54 -6.98
CA TYR A 86 2.89 4.40 -7.83
C TYR A 86 2.30 4.59 -9.23
N GLU A 87 1.63 3.58 -9.78
CA GLU A 87 0.97 3.67 -11.09
C GLU A 87 -0.23 4.62 -11.05
N THR A 88 -1.03 4.54 -10.00
CA THR A 88 -2.26 5.34 -9.84
C THR A 88 -2.02 6.72 -9.21
N GLY A 89 -0.91 6.91 -8.51
CA GLY A 89 -0.62 8.13 -7.76
C GLY A 89 -1.45 8.29 -6.49
N VAL A 90 -1.94 7.18 -5.91
CA VAL A 90 -2.71 7.18 -4.67
C VAL A 90 -1.78 7.21 -3.47
N ALA A 91 -1.91 8.23 -2.61
CA ALA A 91 -1.06 8.54 -1.45
C ALA A 91 0.43 8.83 -1.74
N VAL A 92 0.92 8.48 -2.93
CA VAL A 92 2.25 8.81 -3.46
C VAL A 92 2.13 9.56 -4.78
N PRO A 93 3.10 10.43 -5.16
CA PRO A 93 3.16 10.94 -6.52
C PRO A 93 3.23 9.80 -7.54
N GLN A 94 2.51 9.92 -8.65
CA GLN A 94 2.57 8.94 -9.73
C GLN A 94 4.01 8.82 -10.24
N ASP A 95 4.50 7.59 -10.32
CA ASP A 95 5.86 7.27 -10.75
C ASP A 95 5.88 5.89 -11.44
N LEU A 96 5.61 5.89 -12.75
CA LEU A 96 5.55 4.67 -13.54
C LEU A 96 6.89 3.91 -13.55
N GLN A 97 8.02 4.62 -13.46
CA GLN A 97 9.33 3.98 -13.44
C GLN A 97 9.55 3.20 -12.14
N LYS A 98 9.16 3.77 -10.99
CA LYS A 98 9.18 3.04 -9.71
C LYS A 98 8.21 1.87 -9.70
N SER A 99 7.01 2.04 -10.25
CA SER A 99 6.04 0.95 -10.39
C SER A 99 6.65 -0.23 -11.16
N THR A 100 7.14 0.02 -12.38
CA THR A 100 7.73 -1.03 -13.22
C THR A 100 8.99 -1.64 -12.60
N ALA A 101 9.80 -0.87 -11.88
CA ALA A 101 10.97 -1.39 -11.18
C ALA A 101 10.59 -2.34 -10.02
N LEU A 102 9.52 -2.06 -9.28
CA LEU A 102 9.00 -2.96 -8.24
C LEU A 102 8.44 -4.25 -8.86
N LEU A 103 7.69 -4.13 -9.96
CA LEU A 103 7.16 -5.30 -10.68
C LEU A 103 8.27 -6.17 -11.24
N LYS A 104 9.31 -5.57 -11.83
CA LYS A 104 10.52 -6.28 -12.27
C LYS A 104 11.14 -7.09 -11.12
N ARG A 105 11.37 -6.43 -9.98
CA ARG A 105 11.94 -7.09 -8.80
C ARG A 105 11.06 -8.25 -8.35
N GLY A 106 9.74 -8.09 -8.32
CA GLY A 106 8.80 -9.16 -7.99
C GLY A 106 8.81 -10.31 -9.01
N ALA A 107 8.92 -10.00 -10.30
CA ALA A 107 8.91 -10.97 -11.40
C ALA A 107 10.18 -11.87 -11.41
N GLU A 108 11.30 -11.33 -10.91
CA GLU A 108 12.58 -12.04 -10.81
C GLU A 108 12.68 -12.91 -9.54
N GLN A 109 11.74 -12.77 -8.60
CA GLN A 109 11.77 -13.52 -7.34
C GLN A 109 11.27 -14.97 -7.51
N GLN A 110 11.89 -15.86 -6.73
CA GLN A 110 11.32 -17.17 -6.41
C GLN A 110 10.51 -17.01 -5.12
N ASP A 111 9.19 -16.93 -5.27
CA ASP A 111 8.26 -16.71 -4.16
C ASP A 111 7.44 -17.97 -3.88
N GLU A 112 7.61 -18.54 -2.69
CA GLU A 112 6.84 -19.71 -2.24
C GLU A 112 5.34 -19.41 -2.12
N ALA A 113 4.96 -18.15 -1.89
CA ALA A 113 3.57 -17.75 -1.84
C ALA A 113 2.92 -17.64 -3.23
N GLY A 114 3.71 -17.71 -4.31
CA GLY A 114 3.23 -17.76 -5.68
C GLY A 114 2.85 -16.40 -6.29
N TYR A 115 3.15 -15.27 -5.64
CA TYR A 115 2.83 -13.95 -6.19
C TYR A 115 3.79 -13.49 -7.30
N ALA A 116 4.94 -14.15 -7.45
CA ALA A 116 5.89 -13.84 -8.52
C ALA A 116 5.28 -13.98 -9.92
N SER A 117 4.38 -14.93 -10.15
CA SER A 117 3.69 -15.09 -11.44
C SER A 117 2.80 -13.89 -11.78
N LEU A 118 2.13 -13.30 -10.79
CA LEU A 118 1.38 -12.05 -10.97
C LEU A 118 2.30 -10.86 -11.25
N ALA A 119 3.45 -10.78 -10.57
CA ALA A 119 4.43 -9.74 -10.88
C ALA A 119 4.99 -9.88 -12.31
N ARG A 120 5.19 -11.11 -12.80
CA ARG A 120 5.59 -11.39 -14.20
C ARG A 120 4.54 -10.94 -15.21
N LEU A 121 3.25 -11.18 -14.92
CA LEU A 121 2.15 -10.64 -15.73
C LEU A 121 2.28 -9.12 -15.86
N HIS A 122 2.28 -8.41 -14.73
CA HIS A 122 2.29 -6.95 -14.74
C HIS A 122 3.58 -6.37 -15.36
N TYR A 123 4.75 -6.95 -15.06
CA TYR A 123 6.00 -6.53 -15.67
C TYR A 123 6.04 -6.81 -17.17
N GLY A 124 5.50 -7.96 -17.60
CA GLY A 124 5.38 -8.33 -19.01
C GLY A 124 4.50 -7.36 -19.80
N VAL A 125 3.36 -6.95 -19.25
CA VAL A 125 2.51 -5.88 -19.81
C VAL A 125 3.29 -4.56 -19.87
N ALA A 126 3.94 -4.16 -18.78
CA ALA A 126 4.70 -2.90 -18.74
C ALA A 126 5.80 -2.83 -19.82
N LEU A 127 6.52 -3.93 -20.06
CA LEU A 127 7.51 -4.03 -21.15
C LEU A 127 6.84 -4.00 -22.54
N TYR A 128 5.73 -4.73 -22.70
CA TYR A 128 5.02 -4.82 -23.97
C TYR A 128 4.40 -3.48 -24.40
N GLU A 129 3.98 -2.67 -23.44
CA GLU A 129 3.38 -1.36 -23.68
C GLU A 129 4.38 -0.20 -23.56
N GLY A 130 5.55 -0.43 -22.97
CA GLY A 130 6.54 0.62 -22.68
C GLY A 130 6.11 1.55 -21.53
N VAL A 131 5.39 1.02 -20.55
CA VAL A 131 4.89 1.78 -19.39
C VAL A 131 5.95 1.80 -18.29
N GLY A 132 6.48 2.97 -17.97
CA GLY A 132 7.52 3.12 -16.95
C GLY A 132 8.87 2.48 -17.29
N THR A 133 9.02 1.97 -18.53
CA THR A 133 10.23 1.34 -19.05
C THR A 133 10.34 1.62 -20.55
N GLU A 134 11.50 1.37 -21.13
CA GLU A 134 11.63 1.31 -22.59
C GLU A 134 10.77 0.16 -23.14
N LEU A 135 10.15 0.39 -24.30
CA LEU A 135 9.33 -0.59 -24.99
C LEU A 135 10.18 -1.78 -25.43
N ASP A 136 9.86 -2.95 -24.88
CA ASP A 136 10.49 -4.23 -25.24
C ASP A 136 9.42 -5.32 -25.32
N ARG A 137 8.78 -5.41 -26.49
CA ARG A 137 7.70 -6.37 -26.73
C ARG A 137 8.17 -7.81 -26.66
N GLU A 138 9.40 -8.09 -27.10
CA GLU A 138 9.94 -9.45 -27.08
C GLU A 138 10.10 -9.94 -25.65
N GLN A 139 10.76 -9.15 -24.80
CA GLN A 139 10.90 -9.49 -23.39
C GLN A 139 9.54 -9.51 -22.68
N GLY A 140 8.63 -8.58 -23.01
CA GLY A 140 7.27 -8.55 -22.47
C GLY A 140 6.51 -9.86 -22.73
N ILE A 141 6.52 -10.34 -23.98
CA ILE A 141 5.91 -11.63 -24.35
C ILE A 141 6.52 -12.78 -23.56
N ARG A 142 7.83 -12.80 -23.36
CA ARG A 142 8.49 -13.86 -22.59
C ARG A 142 8.01 -13.91 -21.13
N TYR A 143 7.88 -12.77 -20.46
CA TYR A 143 7.36 -12.72 -19.10
C TYR A 143 5.87 -13.09 -19.02
N LEU A 144 5.07 -12.68 -20.01
CA LEU A 144 3.66 -13.06 -20.11
C LEU A 144 3.49 -14.57 -20.31
N ARG A 145 4.29 -15.19 -21.17
CA ARG A 145 4.29 -16.65 -21.35
C ARG A 145 4.67 -17.38 -20.07
N LEU A 146 5.70 -16.90 -19.37
CA LEU A 146 6.10 -17.48 -18.08
C LEU A 146 4.97 -17.39 -17.04
N ALA A 147 4.28 -16.24 -16.95
CA ALA A 147 3.13 -16.09 -16.05
C ALA A 147 1.98 -17.05 -16.43
N ALA A 148 1.71 -17.21 -17.72
CA ALA A 148 0.71 -18.15 -18.24
C ALA A 148 1.04 -19.62 -17.92
N GLU A 149 2.30 -20.02 -18.10
CA GLU A 149 2.78 -21.37 -17.74
C GLU A 149 2.62 -21.67 -16.25
N GLU A 150 2.80 -20.64 -15.41
CA GLU A 150 2.59 -20.68 -13.96
C GLU A 150 1.10 -20.60 -13.55
N GLY A 151 0.19 -20.60 -14.52
CA GLY A 151 -1.25 -20.69 -14.32
C GLY A 151 -1.98 -19.35 -14.19
N VAL A 152 -1.33 -18.22 -14.52
CA VAL A 152 -1.99 -16.91 -14.54
C VAL A 152 -2.79 -16.76 -15.84
N THR A 153 -4.09 -17.02 -15.76
CA THR A 153 -5.02 -17.01 -16.90
C THR A 153 -5.04 -15.66 -17.64
N GLU A 154 -4.94 -14.57 -16.88
CA GLU A 154 -4.95 -13.21 -17.39
C GLU A 154 -3.76 -12.92 -18.33
N ALA A 155 -2.63 -13.62 -18.15
CA ALA A 155 -1.50 -13.51 -19.06
C ALA A 155 -1.80 -14.15 -20.42
N CYS A 156 -2.50 -15.28 -20.43
CA CYS A 156 -2.98 -15.91 -21.65
C CYS A 156 -4.05 -15.09 -22.37
N ASP A 157 -5.00 -14.53 -21.61
CA ASP A 157 -6.01 -13.64 -22.16
C ASP A 157 -5.34 -12.43 -22.85
N TYR A 158 -4.38 -11.81 -22.16
CA TYR A 158 -3.61 -10.70 -22.72
C TYR A 158 -2.86 -11.10 -24.01
N LEU A 159 -2.13 -12.22 -24.01
CA LEU A 159 -1.43 -12.70 -25.22
C LEU A 159 -2.40 -12.93 -26.39
N THR A 160 -3.55 -13.56 -26.12
CA THR A 160 -4.57 -13.86 -27.13
C THR A 160 -5.19 -12.58 -27.70
N GLU A 161 -5.46 -11.59 -26.86
CA GLU A 161 -5.94 -10.26 -27.29
C GLU A 161 -4.94 -9.55 -28.21
N GLN A 162 -3.65 -9.78 -28.02
CA GLN A 162 -2.59 -9.29 -28.91
C GLN A 162 -2.37 -10.17 -30.16
N GLY A 163 -3.18 -11.22 -30.36
CA GLY A 163 -3.05 -12.15 -31.48
C GLY A 163 -1.85 -13.10 -31.36
N LEU A 164 -1.35 -13.31 -30.14
CA LEU A 164 -0.25 -14.22 -29.83
C LEU A 164 -0.77 -15.53 -29.25
N ASP A 165 0.01 -16.59 -29.41
CA ASP A 165 -0.34 -17.91 -28.86
C ASP A 165 -0.12 -17.98 -27.34
N CYS A 166 -1.03 -18.67 -26.66
CA CYS A 166 -1.01 -18.90 -25.21
C CYS A 166 -0.41 -20.29 -24.93
N PRO A 167 0.65 -20.39 -24.11
CA PRO A 167 1.25 -21.67 -23.76
C PRO A 167 0.27 -22.51 -22.94
N GLN A 168 0.32 -23.85 -23.10
CA GLN A 168 -0.52 -24.75 -22.31
C GLN A 168 0.00 -24.81 -20.86
N PRO A 169 -0.86 -24.69 -19.84
CA PRO A 169 -0.43 -24.77 -18.44
C PRO A 169 0.32 -26.08 -18.15
N GLY A 170 1.55 -25.98 -17.66
CA GLY A 170 2.39 -27.14 -17.32
C GLY A 170 3.20 -27.76 -18.47
N GLU A 171 3.14 -27.21 -19.68
CA GLU A 171 4.08 -27.55 -20.77
C GLU A 171 5.03 -26.37 -21.02
N PRO A 172 6.36 -26.55 -20.91
CA PRO A 172 7.32 -25.46 -21.11
C PRO A 172 7.33 -24.96 -22.56
N ASP A 173 7.38 -23.63 -22.76
CA ASP A 173 7.49 -22.98 -24.07
C ASP A 173 8.72 -23.50 -24.84
N THR A 174 8.46 -24.22 -25.92
CA THR A 174 9.49 -24.78 -26.81
C THR A 174 9.95 -23.81 -27.90
N THR A 175 9.36 -22.61 -27.97
CA THR A 175 9.77 -21.56 -28.91
C THR A 175 10.88 -20.69 -28.32
N GLN A 176 12.13 -21.18 -28.40
CA GLN A 176 13.37 -20.38 -28.28
C GLN A 176 14.00 -20.14 -29.65
#